data_AF-A0A9P9MUQ5-F1
#
_entry.id   AF-A0A9P9MUQ5-F1
#
_cell.length_a   1.000
_cell.length_b   1.000
_cell.length_c   1.000
_cell.angle_alpha   90.00
_cell.angle_beta   90.00
_cell.angle_gamma   90.00
#
_symmetry.space_group_name_H-M   'P 1'
#
loop_
_entity.id
_entity.type
_entity.pdbx_description
1 polymer ?
#
loop_
_entity_poly.entity_id
_entity_poly.type
_entity_poly.pdbx_seq_one_letter_code
_entity_poly.pdbx_strand_id
1 'polypeptide(L)'
;MNTRKHLFKSLKICPFPISLVVRNQHAERSFSMSSPLLKESRRFAPLGTDAGGELPQLKGIVFDVDGTLCIPQTWMFGQMRSALGIDKSRDILDHIHSLPTSEQEAAQEKIRAIERSAMISQEPQPGLQSLMEYLETRKIPKGICTRNFEAPVTHFLEKFLTGKEFKPIVTREFKPPKPSPAGILHIAKSWGFVGKDGKEGDASQVIMVGDSIDDMTAGYTAGAATVLLVNDVNAHLENHEHTDLVVSQLDELIEILEKGFVGKIGRGEDSDTGARAEGVLKNGKAEGVTSN
;
A
#
# COMPACT_ATOMS: atom_id res chain seq x y z
N MET A 1 41.72 5.97 -58.17
CA MET A 1 42.60 6.38 -57.06
C MET A 1 42.52 7.91 -56.91
N ASN A 2 41.98 8.37 -55.77
CA ASN A 2 42.24 9.62 -55.03
C ASN A 2 42.83 10.82 -55.82
N THR A 3 42.21 12.00 -55.91
CA THR A 3 42.05 12.95 -54.78
C THR A 3 41.21 14.19 -55.19
N ARG A 4 40.57 14.79 -54.17
CA ARG A 4 39.66 15.97 -54.17
C ARG A 4 40.31 17.30 -54.59
N LYS A 5 39.51 18.21 -55.16
CA LYS A 5 39.60 19.67 -54.91
C LYS A 5 38.20 20.32 -54.79
N HIS A 6 38.08 21.13 -53.74
CA HIS A 6 36.93 21.89 -53.29
C HIS A 6 36.61 23.11 -54.18
N LEU A 7 35.33 23.49 -54.24
CA LEU A 7 34.88 24.81 -54.68
C LEU A 7 34.51 25.66 -53.46
N PHE A 8 35.12 26.85 -53.38
CA PHE A 8 34.91 27.92 -52.39
C PHE A 8 33.83 28.91 -52.86
N LYS A 9 32.96 29.34 -51.94
CA LYS A 9 32.32 30.68 -51.83
C LYS A 9 32.12 30.88 -50.31
N SER A 10 32.88 31.69 -49.56
CA SER A 10 32.97 33.16 -49.50
C SER A 10 31.60 33.82 -49.26
N LEU A 11 31.30 34.66 -48.27
CA LEU A 11 31.91 35.13 -47.00
C LEU A 11 30.86 36.06 -46.32
N LYS A 12 31.07 36.41 -45.03
CA LYS A 12 30.53 37.53 -44.20
C LYS A 12 29.59 37.08 -43.05
N ILE A 13 30.05 36.85 -41.80
CA ILE A 13 30.60 37.75 -40.72
C ILE A 13 29.47 38.60 -40.08
N CYS A 14 28.86 38.16 -38.95
CA CYS A 14 29.07 38.53 -37.51
C CYS A 14 28.41 39.87 -37.08
N PRO A 15 27.85 40.02 -35.84
CA PRO A 15 28.62 39.94 -34.58
C PRO A 15 27.95 39.34 -33.30
N PHE A 16 28.81 38.73 -32.46
CA PHE A 16 28.93 38.64 -30.97
C PHE A 16 27.71 38.77 -30.00
N PRO A 17 27.76 38.27 -28.73
CA PRO A 17 28.94 37.82 -27.97
C PRO A 17 28.84 36.46 -27.25
N ILE A 18 30.00 36.04 -26.76
CA ILE A 18 30.30 34.87 -25.92
C ILE A 18 29.72 35.08 -24.51
N SER A 19 29.03 34.08 -23.96
CA SER A 19 29.06 33.82 -22.51
C SER A 19 28.99 32.31 -22.26
N LEU A 20 30.10 31.81 -21.74
CA LEU A 20 30.24 30.49 -21.13
C LEU A 20 29.32 30.44 -19.90
N VAL A 21 28.33 29.55 -19.88
CA VAL A 21 27.63 29.17 -18.65
C VAL A 21 27.56 27.65 -18.61
N VAL A 22 28.41 27.08 -17.76
CA VAL A 22 28.27 25.74 -17.21
C VAL A 22 26.95 25.71 -16.44
N ARG A 23 25.95 24.98 -16.92
CA ARG A 23 24.70 24.74 -16.18
C ARG A 23 24.68 23.31 -15.69
N ASN A 24 24.90 23.17 -14.38
CA ASN A 24 24.60 21.99 -13.58
C ASN A 24 23.21 21.46 -13.92
N GLN A 25 23.12 20.16 -14.23
CA GLN A 25 21.86 19.45 -14.28
C GLN A 25 21.39 19.14 -12.86
N HIS A 26 20.67 20.07 -12.26
CA HIS A 26 19.65 19.74 -11.27
C HIS A 26 18.31 20.08 -11.89
N ALA A 27 17.72 19.08 -12.55
CA ALA A 27 16.31 19.12 -12.90
C ALA A 27 15.53 18.67 -11.67
N GLU A 28 15.08 19.62 -10.86
CA GLU A 28 13.98 19.40 -9.93
C GLU A 28 12.76 18.97 -10.75
N ARG A 29 12.40 17.69 -10.66
CA ARG A 29 11.12 17.19 -11.16
C ARG A 29 10.05 17.57 -10.13
N SER A 30 9.36 18.68 -10.38
CA SER A 30 8.10 18.99 -9.74
C SER A 30 7.06 17.95 -10.16
N PHE A 31 6.77 16.98 -9.30
CA PHE A 31 5.56 16.14 -9.44
C PHE A 31 4.37 16.96 -8.93
N SER A 32 3.68 17.62 -9.84
CA SER A 32 2.35 18.20 -9.57
C SER A 32 1.31 17.10 -9.76
N MET A 33 0.92 16.43 -8.68
CA MET A 33 -0.27 15.59 -8.62
C MET A 33 -1.21 16.21 -7.58
N SER A 34 -1.91 17.29 -7.93
CA SER A 34 -3.07 17.74 -7.16
C SER A 34 -4.33 17.11 -7.77
N SER A 35 -4.56 15.82 -7.49
CA SER A 35 -5.94 15.34 -7.54
C SER A 35 -6.71 16.12 -6.48
N PRO A 36 -7.82 16.79 -6.79
CA PRO A 36 -8.56 17.53 -5.78
C PRO A 36 -8.97 16.57 -4.67
N LEU A 37 -8.61 16.91 -3.43
CA LEU A 37 -9.04 16.16 -2.25
C LEU A 37 -10.55 15.94 -2.33
N LEU A 38 -10.97 14.69 -2.17
CA LEU A 38 -12.35 14.29 -2.16
C LEU A 38 -13.05 15.05 -1.03
N LYS A 39 -14.01 15.88 -1.40
CA LYS A 39 -14.74 16.74 -0.47
C LYS A 39 -15.83 16.00 0.30
N GLU A 40 -16.18 14.79 -0.13
CA GLU A 40 -17.26 13.98 0.44
C GLU A 40 -16.73 12.71 1.10
N SER A 41 -17.33 12.38 2.25
CA SER A 41 -17.08 11.13 2.97
C SER A 41 -17.42 9.92 2.15
N ARG A 42 -16.52 8.92 2.13
CA ARG A 42 -16.85 7.59 1.62
C ARG A 42 -17.93 6.96 2.49
N ARG A 43 -18.87 6.24 1.89
CA ARG A 43 -20.00 5.66 2.61
C ARG A 43 -20.51 4.45 1.88
N PHE A 44 -20.96 3.44 2.60
CA PHE A 44 -21.62 2.26 2.03
C PHE A 44 -22.89 1.92 2.79
N ALA A 45 -23.86 1.40 2.05
CA ALA A 45 -25.06 0.80 2.62
C ALA A 45 -24.73 -0.45 3.47
N PRO A 46 -25.60 -0.82 4.43
CA PRO A 46 -25.50 -2.09 5.13
C PRO A 46 -25.59 -3.28 4.16
N LEU A 47 -24.70 -4.27 4.30
CA LEU A 47 -24.70 -5.47 3.47
C LEU A 47 -26.01 -6.26 3.62
N GLY A 48 -26.60 -6.67 2.48
CA GLY A 48 -27.83 -7.45 2.45
C GLY A 48 -29.12 -6.65 2.66
N THR A 49 -29.03 -5.32 2.75
CA THR A 49 -30.19 -4.43 2.68
C THR A 49 -30.31 -3.80 1.29
N ASP A 50 -31.49 -3.90 0.68
CA ASP A 50 -31.86 -3.09 -0.48
C ASP A 50 -32.16 -1.67 0.03
N ALA A 51 -31.11 -0.91 0.34
CA ALA A 51 -31.17 0.41 0.96
C ALA A 51 -31.69 1.52 0.00
N GLY A 52 -32.74 1.24 -0.77
CA GLY A 52 -33.51 2.24 -1.52
C GLY A 52 -32.75 3.06 -2.56
N GLY A 53 -31.49 2.73 -2.87
CA GLY A 53 -30.66 3.42 -3.86
C GLY A 53 -29.96 4.70 -3.39
N GLU A 54 -30.06 5.09 -2.11
CA GLU A 54 -29.43 6.34 -1.64
C GLU A 54 -27.92 6.19 -1.32
N LEU A 55 -27.47 4.98 -0.94
CA LEU A 55 -26.08 4.70 -0.60
C LEU A 55 -25.48 3.66 -1.54
N PRO A 56 -24.20 3.79 -1.94
CA PRO A 56 -23.56 2.78 -2.78
C PRO A 56 -23.39 1.47 -2.00
N GLN A 57 -23.44 0.36 -2.74
CA GLN A 57 -23.24 -0.98 -2.19
C GLN A 57 -21.76 -1.36 -2.27
N LEU A 58 -21.22 -2.03 -1.26
CA LEU A 58 -19.88 -2.59 -1.34
C LEU A 58 -19.86 -3.76 -2.32
N LYS A 59 -18.82 -3.82 -3.16
CA LYS A 59 -18.65 -4.87 -4.17
C LYS A 59 -17.36 -5.68 -4.03
N GLY A 60 -16.40 -5.25 -3.22
CA GLY A 60 -15.16 -6.00 -3.03
C GLY A 60 -14.25 -5.38 -1.98
N ILE A 61 -13.30 -6.16 -1.48
CA ILE A 61 -12.32 -5.71 -0.48
C ILE A 61 -10.92 -6.11 -0.94
N VAL A 62 -9.99 -5.16 -0.88
CA VAL A 62 -8.57 -5.35 -1.14
C VAL A 62 -7.82 -5.27 0.19
N PHE A 63 -6.91 -6.20 0.41
CA PHE A 63 -6.09 -6.27 1.62
C PHE A 63 -4.61 -6.07 1.30
N ASP A 64 -3.87 -5.39 2.17
CA ASP A 64 -2.42 -5.65 2.28
C ASP A 64 -2.16 -6.97 3.00
N VAL A 65 -0.89 -7.39 3.11
CA VAL A 65 -0.47 -8.64 3.75
C VAL A 65 0.20 -8.37 5.09
N ASP A 66 1.44 -7.85 5.09
CA ASP A 66 2.18 -7.59 6.32
C ASP A 66 1.49 -6.48 7.12
N GLY A 67 1.32 -6.69 8.43
CA GLY A 67 0.61 -5.73 9.27
C GLY A 67 -0.92 -5.79 9.15
N THR A 68 -1.45 -6.47 8.13
CA THR A 68 -2.88 -6.52 7.81
C THR A 68 -3.45 -7.93 7.89
N LEU A 69 -3.08 -8.83 6.98
CA LEU A 69 -3.49 -10.24 7.05
C LEU A 69 -2.61 -11.03 8.02
N CYS A 70 -1.33 -10.69 8.12
CA CYS A 70 -0.42 -11.25 9.12
C CYS A 70 0.13 -10.16 10.05
N ILE A 71 0.52 -10.57 11.25
CA ILE A 71 1.16 -9.69 12.23
C ILE A 71 2.45 -9.10 11.61
N PRO A 72 2.75 -7.80 11.82
CA PRO A 72 3.92 -7.17 11.20
C PRO A 72 5.22 -7.73 11.76
N GLN A 73 6.12 -8.18 10.88
CA GLN A 73 7.39 -8.82 11.25
C GLN A 73 8.57 -7.83 11.26
N THR A 74 8.41 -6.68 11.94
CA THR A 74 9.41 -5.59 11.91
C THR A 74 10.80 -5.99 12.40
N TRP A 75 10.90 -7.01 13.25
CA TRP A 75 12.16 -7.59 13.73
C TRP A 75 13.06 -8.08 12.61
N MET A 76 12.52 -8.54 11.47
CA MET A 76 13.31 -9.10 10.38
C MET A 76 14.24 -8.05 9.76
N PHE A 77 13.79 -6.80 9.65
CA PHE A 77 14.63 -5.71 9.15
C PHE A 77 15.78 -5.38 10.09
N GLY A 78 15.57 -5.52 11.41
CA GLY A 78 16.63 -5.41 12.41
C GLY A 78 17.70 -6.48 12.22
N GLN A 79 17.28 -7.74 12.01
CA GLN A 79 18.20 -8.84 11.74
C GLN A 79 18.95 -8.68 10.42
N MET A 80 18.27 -8.25 9.35
CA MET A 80 18.88 -7.99 8.05
C MET A 80 19.99 -6.95 8.15
N ARG A 81 19.71 -5.84 8.85
CA ARG A 81 20.68 -4.78 9.14
C ARG A 81 21.88 -5.30 9.93
N SER A 82 21.63 -6.08 10.98
CA SER A 82 22.69 -6.70 11.78
C SER A 82 23.54 -7.68 10.96
N ALA A 83 22.93 -8.49 10.09
CA ALA A 83 23.63 -9.47 9.26
C ALA A 83 24.52 -8.83 8.19
N LEU A 84 24.13 -7.62 7.74
CA LEU A 84 24.88 -6.78 6.80
C LEU A 84 25.83 -5.79 7.48
N GLY A 85 25.75 -5.62 8.80
CA GLY A 85 26.56 -4.65 9.54
C GLY A 85 26.23 -3.19 9.23
N ILE A 86 24.96 -2.89 8.93
CA ILE A 86 24.48 -1.53 8.62
C ILE A 86 23.50 -1.02 9.67
N ASP A 87 23.42 0.30 9.85
CA ASP A 87 22.44 0.93 10.73
C ASP A 87 21.10 1.22 10.02
N LYS A 88 20.17 1.90 10.70
CA LYS A 88 18.81 2.19 10.19
C LYS A 88 18.77 3.24 9.08
N SER A 89 19.80 4.07 8.94
CA SER A 89 19.86 5.17 7.96
C SER A 89 20.15 4.71 6.53
N ARG A 90 20.73 3.51 6.33
CA ARG A 90 21.01 2.95 5.01
C ARG A 90 19.89 2.04 4.57
N ASP A 91 19.42 2.12 3.33
CA ASP A 91 18.48 1.11 2.82
C ASP A 91 19.20 -0.25 2.63
N ILE A 92 18.48 -1.35 2.89
CA ILE A 92 19.05 -2.71 2.84
C ILE A 92 19.40 -3.09 1.41
N LEU A 93 18.50 -2.84 0.46
CA LEU A 93 18.70 -3.22 -0.94
C LEU A 93 19.71 -2.30 -1.62
N ASP A 94 19.64 -0.99 -1.36
CA ASP A 94 20.63 -0.05 -1.89
C ASP A 94 22.04 -0.36 -1.37
N HIS A 95 22.16 -0.77 -0.10
CA HIS A 95 23.44 -1.22 0.43
C HIS A 95 23.97 -2.44 -0.32
N ILE A 96 23.15 -3.48 -0.53
CA ILE A 96 23.56 -4.69 -1.25
C ILE A 96 24.02 -4.34 -2.67
N HIS A 97 23.28 -3.49 -3.38
CA HIS A 97 23.66 -3.07 -4.73
C HIS A 97 24.95 -2.23 -4.77
N SER A 98 25.29 -1.55 -3.67
CA SER A 98 26.55 -0.79 -3.54
C SER A 98 27.78 -1.66 -3.27
N LEU A 99 27.61 -2.93 -2.89
CA LEU A 99 28.73 -3.84 -2.62
C LEU A 99 29.45 -4.25 -3.91
N PRO A 100 30.74 -4.64 -3.83
CA PRO A 100 31.44 -5.30 -4.93
C PRO A 100 30.66 -6.53 -5.41
N THR A 101 30.62 -6.77 -6.72
CA THR A 101 29.86 -7.89 -7.32
C THR A 101 30.18 -9.25 -6.68
N SER A 102 31.43 -9.46 -6.23
CA SER A 102 31.86 -10.67 -5.53
C SER A 102 31.22 -10.89 -4.15
N GLU A 103 30.73 -9.83 -3.51
CA GLU A 103 30.14 -9.87 -2.16
C GLU A 103 28.60 -9.84 -2.19
N GLN A 104 28.01 -9.41 -3.31
CA GLN A 104 26.55 -9.24 -3.43
C GLN A 104 25.79 -10.53 -3.19
N GLU A 105 26.22 -11.66 -3.76
CA GLU A 105 25.51 -12.93 -3.60
C GLU A 105 25.53 -13.41 -2.14
N ALA A 106 26.66 -13.27 -1.45
CA ALA A 106 26.77 -13.64 -0.03
C ALA A 106 25.90 -12.73 0.85
N ALA A 107 25.83 -11.44 0.54
CA ALA A 107 24.93 -10.50 1.22
C ALA A 107 23.45 -10.82 0.96
N GLN A 108 23.09 -11.13 -0.30
CA GLN A 108 21.74 -11.55 -0.66
C GLN A 108 21.34 -12.84 0.06
N GLU A 109 22.23 -13.84 0.15
CA GLU A 109 21.88 -15.09 0.81
C GLU A 109 21.61 -14.93 2.31
N LYS A 110 22.33 -14.01 3.00
CA LYS A 110 21.99 -13.65 4.38
C LYS A 110 20.57 -13.10 4.51
N ILE A 111 20.16 -12.25 3.57
CA ILE A 111 18.80 -11.70 3.54
C ILE A 111 17.77 -12.78 3.24
N ARG A 112 18.01 -13.60 2.21
CA ARG A 112 17.11 -14.72 1.86
C ARG A 112 16.92 -15.68 3.04
N ALA A 113 17.98 -15.95 3.83
CA ALA A 113 17.86 -16.77 5.02
C ALA A 113 16.91 -16.18 6.06
N ILE A 114 17.01 -14.87 6.32
CA ILE A 114 16.13 -14.16 7.26
C ILE A 114 14.70 -14.10 6.70
N GLU A 115 14.53 -13.82 5.41
CA GLU A 115 13.22 -13.83 4.74
C GLU A 115 12.55 -15.20 4.84
N ARG A 116 13.30 -16.31 4.65
CA ARG A 116 12.77 -17.68 4.83
C ARG A 116 12.31 -17.91 6.27
N SER A 117 13.08 -17.48 7.27
CA SER A 117 12.67 -17.57 8.67
C SER A 117 11.44 -16.73 8.98
N ALA A 118 11.39 -15.49 8.46
CA ALA A 118 10.24 -14.60 8.60
C ALA A 118 8.98 -15.26 8.00
N MET A 119 9.06 -15.75 6.76
CA MET A 119 7.98 -16.46 6.09
C MET A 119 7.43 -17.63 6.93
N ILE A 120 8.30 -18.48 7.50
CA ILE A 120 7.87 -19.61 8.33
C ILE A 120 7.15 -19.14 9.62
N SER A 121 7.65 -18.07 10.22
CA SER A 121 7.14 -17.48 11.46
C SER A 121 5.96 -16.52 11.27
N GLN A 122 5.39 -16.43 10.07
CA GLN A 122 4.17 -15.65 9.87
C GLN A 122 3.05 -16.16 10.78
N GLU A 123 2.32 -15.21 11.35
CA GLU A 123 1.15 -15.45 12.20
C GLU A 123 -0.03 -14.63 11.67
N PRO A 124 -1.24 -15.19 11.65
CA PRO A 124 -2.42 -14.49 11.17
C PRO A 124 -2.81 -13.37 12.12
N GLN A 125 -3.35 -12.28 11.56
CA GLN A 125 -3.87 -11.18 12.35
C GLN A 125 -5.14 -11.60 13.11
N PRO A 126 -5.39 -11.10 14.34
CA PRO A 126 -6.63 -11.36 15.07
C PRO A 126 -7.89 -10.99 14.26
N GLY A 127 -8.91 -11.83 14.38
CA GLY A 127 -10.18 -11.67 13.64
C GLY A 127 -10.14 -12.13 12.17
N LEU A 128 -8.96 -12.51 11.63
CA LEU A 128 -8.81 -12.87 10.23
C LEU A 128 -9.78 -13.99 9.79
N GLN A 129 -9.82 -15.11 10.51
CA GLN A 129 -10.65 -16.25 10.11
C GLN A 129 -12.14 -15.91 10.10
N SER A 130 -12.60 -15.24 11.17
CA SER A 130 -13.99 -14.79 11.29
C SER A 130 -14.37 -13.85 10.15
N LEU A 131 -13.50 -12.89 9.81
CA LEU A 131 -13.74 -12.00 8.67
C LEU A 131 -13.77 -12.79 7.35
N MET A 132 -12.83 -13.71 7.11
CA MET A 132 -12.79 -14.46 5.85
C MET A 132 -13.99 -15.39 5.68
N GLU A 133 -14.43 -16.07 6.75
CA GLU A 133 -15.68 -16.84 6.75
C GLU A 133 -16.89 -15.95 6.43
N TYR A 134 -17.00 -14.82 7.10
CA TYR A 134 -18.07 -13.86 6.84
C TYR A 134 -18.11 -13.41 5.37
N LEU A 135 -16.96 -13.00 4.81
CA LEU A 135 -16.89 -12.54 3.42
C LEU A 135 -17.21 -13.65 2.40
N GLU A 136 -16.89 -14.91 2.70
CA GLU A 136 -17.30 -16.07 1.88
C GLU A 136 -18.82 -16.26 1.90
N THR A 137 -19.46 -16.22 3.08
CA THR A 137 -20.93 -16.37 3.18
C THR A 137 -21.67 -15.27 2.42
N ARG A 138 -21.11 -14.06 2.41
CA ARG A 138 -21.64 -12.90 1.68
C ARG A 138 -21.21 -12.84 0.21
N LYS A 139 -20.36 -13.78 -0.25
CA LYS A 139 -19.80 -13.84 -1.61
C LYS A 139 -19.11 -12.53 -2.04
N ILE A 140 -18.43 -11.87 -1.12
CA ILE A 140 -17.69 -10.65 -1.39
C ILE A 140 -16.33 -11.01 -2.00
N PRO A 141 -16.00 -10.51 -3.22
CA PRO A 141 -14.69 -10.63 -3.83
C PRO A 141 -13.57 -10.05 -2.96
N LYS A 142 -12.45 -10.78 -2.91
CA LYS A 142 -11.27 -10.44 -2.10
C LYS A 142 -10.05 -10.39 -3.00
N GLY A 143 -9.26 -9.33 -2.88
CA GLY A 143 -8.03 -9.13 -3.62
C GLY A 143 -6.89 -8.78 -2.68
N ILE A 144 -5.66 -8.94 -3.15
CA ILE A 144 -4.47 -8.55 -2.39
C ILE A 144 -3.70 -7.49 -3.18
N CYS A 145 -3.29 -6.42 -2.51
CA CYS A 145 -2.37 -5.44 -3.06
C CYS A 145 -1.23 -5.19 -2.08
N THR A 146 -0.09 -5.82 -2.33
CA THR A 146 1.05 -5.82 -1.41
C THR A 146 2.33 -5.41 -2.11
N ARG A 147 3.31 -4.97 -1.30
CA ARG A 147 4.68 -4.74 -1.75
C ARG A 147 5.55 -6.00 -1.57
N ASN A 148 5.00 -7.16 -1.23
CA ASN A 148 5.73 -8.42 -1.12
C ASN A 148 5.95 -9.13 -2.45
N PHE A 149 6.95 -10.00 -2.50
CA PHE A 149 7.06 -11.00 -3.55
C PHE A 149 5.94 -12.04 -3.41
N GLU A 150 5.69 -12.81 -4.46
CA GLU A 150 4.62 -13.81 -4.48
C GLU A 150 4.82 -14.91 -3.42
N ALA A 151 6.04 -15.41 -3.24
CA ALA A 151 6.29 -16.56 -2.37
C ALA A 151 5.82 -16.38 -0.91
N PRO A 152 6.11 -15.28 -0.19
CA PRO A 152 5.56 -15.05 1.15
C PRO A 152 4.04 -14.95 1.20
N VAL A 153 3.40 -14.41 0.15
CA VAL A 153 1.94 -14.31 0.06
C VAL A 153 1.34 -15.69 -0.11
N THR A 154 1.85 -16.48 -1.06
CA THR A 154 1.41 -17.85 -1.31
C THR A 154 1.58 -18.72 -0.07
N HIS A 155 2.74 -18.65 0.59
CA HIS A 155 2.99 -19.41 1.83
C HIS A 155 1.96 -19.08 2.92
N PHE A 156 1.68 -17.79 3.13
CA PHE A 156 0.69 -17.35 4.11
C PHE A 156 -0.72 -17.87 3.78
N LEU A 157 -1.15 -17.73 2.52
CA LEU A 157 -2.47 -18.18 2.08
C LEU A 157 -2.63 -19.70 2.19
N GLU A 158 -1.63 -20.46 1.77
CA GLU A 158 -1.65 -21.93 1.85
C GLU A 158 -1.68 -22.44 3.29
N LYS A 159 -0.98 -21.75 4.20
CA LYS A 159 -0.84 -22.14 5.61
C LYS A 159 -2.06 -21.77 6.46
N PHE A 160 -2.64 -20.59 6.25
CA PHE A 160 -3.66 -20.03 7.13
C PHE A 160 -5.03 -19.84 6.50
N LEU A 161 -5.11 -19.73 5.17
CA LEU A 161 -6.34 -19.39 4.45
C LEU A 161 -6.66 -20.41 3.36
N THR A 162 -6.32 -21.69 3.59
CA THR A 162 -6.62 -22.78 2.67
C THR A 162 -8.11 -22.80 2.30
N GLY A 163 -8.42 -22.76 1.01
CA GLY A 163 -9.79 -22.76 0.50
C GLY A 163 -10.49 -21.39 0.50
N LYS A 164 -9.82 -20.31 0.93
CA LYS A 164 -10.31 -18.94 0.76
C LYS A 164 -9.72 -18.34 -0.53
N GLU A 165 -10.57 -17.84 -1.42
CA GLU A 165 -10.10 -17.31 -2.70
C GLU A 165 -9.75 -15.80 -2.60
N PHE A 166 -8.53 -15.47 -3.02
CA PHE A 166 -8.07 -14.10 -3.23
C PHE A 166 -7.62 -13.95 -4.67
N LYS A 167 -8.33 -13.16 -5.46
CA LYS A 167 -7.95 -12.88 -6.85
C LYS A 167 -8.42 -11.49 -7.31
N PRO A 168 -7.60 -10.73 -8.03
CA PRO A 168 -6.18 -11.00 -8.28
C PRO A 168 -5.31 -10.68 -7.07
N ILE A 169 -4.09 -11.22 -7.06
CA ILE A 169 -3.04 -10.93 -6.09
C ILE A 169 -2.01 -10.05 -6.80
N VAL A 170 -1.96 -8.77 -6.43
CA VAL A 170 -1.01 -7.79 -6.93
C VAL A 170 0.19 -7.72 -5.99
N THR A 171 1.35 -8.13 -6.49
CA THR A 171 2.62 -8.23 -5.75
C THR A 171 3.60 -7.12 -6.16
N ARG A 172 4.82 -7.17 -5.61
CA ARG A 172 5.94 -6.22 -5.86
C ARG A 172 6.27 -6.01 -7.34
N GLU A 173 6.01 -6.99 -8.19
CA GLU A 173 6.30 -6.92 -9.63
C GLU A 173 5.38 -5.94 -10.38
N PHE A 174 4.17 -5.71 -9.87
CA PHE A 174 3.24 -4.77 -10.46
C PHE A 174 3.73 -3.33 -10.27
N LYS A 175 3.79 -2.56 -11.36
CA LYS A 175 4.28 -1.18 -11.36
C LYS A 175 3.22 -0.19 -11.87
N PRO A 176 3.18 1.03 -11.32
CA PRO A 176 3.88 1.47 -10.10
C PRO A 176 3.30 0.82 -8.81
N PRO A 177 4.12 0.61 -7.76
CA PRO A 177 3.64 0.06 -6.49
C PRO A 177 2.87 1.12 -5.67
N LYS A 178 2.24 0.69 -4.57
CA LYS A 178 1.73 1.60 -3.52
C LYS A 178 2.83 2.64 -3.15
N PRO A 179 2.49 3.92 -2.92
CA PRO A 179 1.14 4.49 -2.74
C PRO A 179 0.36 4.77 -4.04
N SER A 180 0.85 4.35 -5.21
CA SER A 180 0.06 4.49 -6.44
C SER A 180 -1.24 3.68 -6.38
N PRO A 181 -2.37 4.21 -6.91
CA PRO A 181 -3.65 3.50 -6.96
C PRO A 181 -3.70 2.36 -7.99
N ALA A 182 -2.69 2.27 -8.87
CA ALA A 182 -2.72 1.41 -10.05
C ALA A 182 -3.02 -0.08 -9.74
N GLY A 183 -2.48 -0.61 -8.64
CA GLY A 183 -2.74 -1.99 -8.22
C GLY A 183 -4.20 -2.23 -7.83
N ILE A 184 -4.80 -1.32 -7.06
CA ILE A 184 -6.20 -1.41 -6.62
C ILE A 184 -7.15 -1.24 -7.82
N LEU A 185 -6.86 -0.30 -8.71
CA LEU A 185 -7.64 -0.12 -9.95
C LEU A 185 -7.54 -1.34 -10.87
N HIS A 186 -6.38 -1.99 -10.94
CA HIS A 186 -6.21 -3.25 -11.68
C HIS A 186 -7.05 -4.39 -11.09
N ILE A 187 -7.09 -4.50 -9.76
CA ILE A 187 -7.95 -5.46 -9.05
C ILE A 187 -9.42 -5.19 -9.37
N ALA A 188 -9.87 -3.95 -9.19
CA ALA A 188 -11.26 -3.55 -9.47
C ALA A 188 -11.66 -3.88 -10.92
N LYS A 189 -10.80 -3.52 -11.89
CA LYS A 189 -11.00 -3.84 -13.30
C LYS A 189 -11.09 -5.35 -13.56
N SER A 190 -10.28 -6.16 -12.87
CA SER A 190 -10.31 -7.63 -13.01
C SER A 190 -11.59 -8.25 -12.47
N TRP A 191 -12.28 -7.58 -11.53
CA TRP A 191 -13.63 -7.92 -11.10
C TRP A 191 -14.73 -7.40 -12.02
N GLY A 192 -14.37 -6.71 -13.10
CA GLY A 192 -15.31 -6.06 -14.01
C GLY A 192 -15.84 -4.72 -13.50
N PHE A 193 -15.27 -4.16 -12.43
CA PHE A 193 -15.63 -2.83 -11.94
C PHE A 193 -14.84 -1.81 -12.76
N VAL A 194 -15.49 -1.28 -13.79
CA VAL A 194 -14.90 -0.33 -14.73
C VAL A 194 -15.62 1.00 -14.66
N GLY A 195 -14.86 2.08 -14.86
CA GLY A 195 -15.40 3.43 -14.93
C GLY A 195 -16.30 3.64 -16.15
N LYS A 196 -16.89 4.84 -16.25
CA LYS A 196 -17.82 5.20 -17.35
C LYS A 196 -17.21 5.10 -18.74
N ASP A 197 -15.88 5.21 -18.85
CA ASP A 197 -15.15 5.09 -20.11
C ASP A 197 -14.81 3.63 -20.49
N GLY A 198 -15.06 2.68 -19.59
CA GLY A 198 -14.78 1.25 -19.75
C GLY A 198 -13.28 0.90 -19.78
N LYS A 199 -12.39 1.86 -19.57
CA LYS A 199 -10.93 1.68 -19.77
C LYS A 199 -10.19 1.48 -18.45
N GLU A 200 -10.56 2.25 -17.44
CA GLU A 200 -9.93 2.18 -16.11
C GLU A 200 -10.82 1.42 -15.13
N GLY A 201 -10.19 0.85 -14.10
CA GLY A 201 -10.93 0.25 -13.00
C GLY A 201 -11.65 1.31 -12.18
N ASP A 202 -12.74 0.95 -11.53
CA ASP A 202 -13.49 1.82 -10.62
C ASP A 202 -13.51 1.20 -9.22
N ALA A 203 -12.79 1.81 -8.29
CA ALA A 203 -12.72 1.37 -6.90
C ALA A 203 -13.74 2.08 -5.98
N SER A 204 -14.67 2.88 -6.52
CA SER A 204 -15.67 3.61 -5.72
C SER A 204 -16.59 2.72 -4.86
N GLN A 205 -16.69 1.43 -5.21
CA GLN A 205 -17.43 0.40 -4.48
C GLN A 205 -16.53 -0.64 -3.82
N VAL A 206 -15.27 -0.28 -3.54
CA VAL A 206 -14.25 -1.14 -2.96
C VAL A 206 -13.74 -0.56 -1.65
N ILE A 207 -13.33 -1.42 -0.72
CA ILE A 207 -12.57 -1.05 0.47
C ILE A 207 -11.10 -1.49 0.29
N MET A 208 -10.16 -0.63 0.65
CA MET A 208 -8.76 -0.98 0.89
C MET A 208 -8.52 -1.08 2.40
N VAL A 209 -8.08 -2.24 2.86
CA VAL A 209 -7.68 -2.50 4.26
C VAL A 209 -6.17 -2.61 4.32
N GLY A 210 -5.55 -1.83 5.20
CA GLY A 210 -4.10 -1.79 5.37
C GLY A 210 -3.68 -1.21 6.72
N ASP A 211 -2.40 -1.31 7.05
CA ASP A 211 -1.83 -0.75 8.28
C ASP A 211 -0.86 0.42 8.01
N SER A 212 -0.61 0.76 6.74
CA SER A 212 0.37 1.76 6.35
C SER A 212 -0.25 2.98 5.65
N ILE A 213 0.48 4.10 5.64
CA ILE A 213 0.10 5.29 4.87
C ILE A 213 0.08 5.02 3.36
N ASP A 214 0.90 4.08 2.89
CA ASP A 214 0.92 3.67 1.49
C ASP A 214 -0.42 3.03 1.08
N ASP A 215 -1.03 2.24 1.98
CA ASP A 215 -2.35 1.64 1.77
C ASP A 215 -3.45 2.67 1.74
N MET A 216 -3.45 3.56 2.75
CA MET A 216 -4.43 4.62 2.88
C MET A 216 -4.39 5.52 1.65
N THR A 217 -3.19 5.94 1.25
CA THR A 217 -3.00 6.80 0.07
C THR A 217 -3.38 6.09 -1.23
N ALA A 218 -2.99 4.82 -1.42
CA ALA A 218 -3.35 4.07 -2.62
C ALA A 218 -4.87 3.87 -2.72
N GLY A 219 -5.53 3.47 -1.62
CA GLY A 219 -6.98 3.30 -1.57
C GLY A 219 -7.73 4.59 -1.82
N TYR A 220 -7.35 5.66 -1.11
CA TYR A 220 -7.95 6.98 -1.24
C TYR A 220 -7.86 7.51 -2.67
N THR A 221 -6.66 7.47 -3.27
CA THR A 221 -6.43 7.95 -4.63
C THR A 221 -7.04 7.06 -5.71
N ALA A 222 -7.26 5.76 -5.43
CA ALA A 222 -8.02 4.86 -6.30
C ALA A 222 -9.53 5.15 -6.24
N GLY A 223 -9.96 5.90 -5.23
CA GLY A 223 -11.36 6.18 -4.95
C GLY A 223 -12.06 5.13 -4.10
N ALA A 224 -11.32 4.18 -3.54
CA ALA A 224 -11.81 3.24 -2.54
C ALA A 224 -12.07 3.92 -1.20
N ALA A 225 -12.93 3.31 -0.38
CA ALA A 225 -12.92 3.60 1.05
C ALA A 225 -11.71 2.94 1.71
N THR A 226 -11.20 3.54 2.77
CA THR A 226 -9.95 3.12 3.41
C THR A 226 -10.18 2.73 4.86
N VAL A 227 -9.69 1.55 5.25
CA VAL A 227 -9.76 1.04 6.61
C VAL A 227 -8.34 0.86 7.12
N LEU A 228 -7.96 1.70 8.08
CA LEU A 228 -6.70 1.54 8.81
C LEU A 228 -6.89 0.47 9.88
N LEU A 229 -6.09 -0.59 9.81
CA LEU A 229 -5.90 -1.50 10.93
C LEU A 229 -4.85 -0.90 11.87
N VAL A 230 -5.33 -0.32 12.96
CA VAL A 230 -4.50 0.49 13.86
C VAL A 230 -3.74 -0.36 14.87
N ASN A 231 -2.51 0.03 15.14
CA ASN A 231 -1.61 -0.52 16.14
C ASN A 231 -0.79 0.64 16.77
N ASP A 232 0.03 0.32 17.76
CA ASP A 232 0.78 1.34 18.52
C ASP A 232 1.75 2.17 17.67
N VAL A 233 2.25 1.63 16.55
CA VAL A 233 3.25 2.32 15.71
C VAL A 233 2.61 3.18 14.62
N ASN A 234 1.37 2.88 14.22
CA ASN A 234 0.66 3.61 13.16
C ASN A 234 -0.52 4.45 13.68
N ALA A 235 -0.75 4.53 15.00
CA ALA A 235 -1.86 5.28 15.59
C ALA A 235 -1.98 6.74 15.13
N HIS A 236 -0.87 7.38 14.78
CA HIS A 236 -0.85 8.73 14.22
C HIS A 236 -1.58 8.87 12.88
N LEU A 237 -1.80 7.76 12.16
CA LEU A 237 -2.53 7.73 10.89
C LEU A 237 -4.05 7.73 11.06
N GLU A 238 -4.58 7.51 12.27
CA GLU A 238 -6.03 7.48 12.50
C GLU A 238 -6.74 8.75 11.97
N ASN A 239 -6.10 9.91 12.16
CA ASN A 239 -6.64 11.21 11.78
C ASN A 239 -6.10 11.69 10.43
N HIS A 240 -5.43 10.82 9.66
CA HIS A 240 -4.93 11.17 8.35
C HIS A 240 -6.11 11.38 7.39
N GLU A 241 -5.98 12.37 6.48
CA GLU A 241 -7.02 12.71 5.50
C GLU A 241 -7.33 11.60 4.47
N HIS A 242 -6.55 10.53 4.47
CA HIS A 242 -6.70 9.35 3.60
C HIS A 242 -7.28 8.16 4.35
N THR A 243 -7.79 8.35 5.57
CA THR A 243 -8.31 7.28 6.43
C THR A 243 -9.80 7.52 6.70
N ASP A 244 -10.66 6.66 6.15
CA ASP A 244 -12.10 6.74 6.33
C ASP A 244 -12.55 6.08 7.63
N LEU A 245 -11.95 4.94 7.97
CA LEU A 245 -12.33 4.10 9.10
C LEU A 245 -11.09 3.54 9.81
N VAL A 246 -11.27 3.23 11.09
CA VAL A 246 -10.24 2.62 11.92
C VAL A 246 -10.82 1.43 12.66
N VAL A 247 -10.09 0.31 12.63
CA VAL A 247 -10.39 -0.91 13.40
C VAL A 247 -9.10 -1.36 14.11
N SER A 248 -9.22 -1.99 15.27
CA SER A 248 -8.06 -2.57 15.97
C SER A 248 -7.88 -4.07 15.69
N GLN A 249 -8.93 -4.74 15.21
CA GLN A 249 -8.93 -6.15 14.80
C GLN A 249 -9.76 -6.32 13.53
N LEU A 250 -9.48 -7.35 12.73
CA LEU A 250 -10.10 -7.51 11.42
C LEU A 250 -11.60 -7.84 11.47
N ASP A 251 -12.06 -8.57 12.49
CA ASP A 251 -13.45 -8.99 12.64
C ASP A 251 -14.38 -7.85 13.07
N GLU A 252 -13.86 -6.74 13.59
CA GLU A 252 -14.62 -5.50 13.79
C GLU A 252 -15.23 -4.97 12.48
N LEU A 253 -14.59 -5.28 11.34
CA LEU A 253 -15.11 -4.92 10.03
C LEU A 253 -16.47 -5.57 9.75
N ILE A 254 -16.77 -6.73 10.33
CA ILE A 254 -18.05 -7.42 10.13
C ILE A 254 -19.23 -6.53 10.56
N GLU A 255 -19.15 -5.95 11.76
CA GLU A 255 -20.23 -5.09 12.27
C GLU A 255 -20.38 -3.81 11.44
N ILE A 256 -19.26 -3.24 10.97
CA ILE A 256 -19.25 -2.08 10.08
C ILE A 256 -19.94 -2.42 8.75
N LEU A 257 -19.66 -3.60 8.19
CA LEU A 257 -20.27 -4.06 6.94
C LEU A 257 -21.77 -4.36 7.10
N GLU A 258 -22.19 -4.94 8.23
CA GLU A 258 -23.60 -5.21 8.53
C GLU A 258 -24.44 -3.96 8.77
N LYS A 259 -23.83 -2.87 9.26
CA LYS A 259 -24.52 -1.60 9.55
C LYS A 259 -24.34 -0.55 8.45
N GLY A 260 -23.40 -0.77 7.53
CA GLY A 260 -22.91 0.28 6.64
C GLY A 260 -22.08 1.31 7.40
N PHE A 261 -21.52 2.27 6.67
CA PHE A 261 -20.74 3.34 7.29
C PHE A 261 -20.73 4.62 6.50
N VAL A 262 -20.28 5.69 7.18
CA VAL A 262 -19.87 6.97 6.60
C VAL A 262 -18.50 7.29 7.19
N GLY A 263 -17.49 7.38 6.34
CA GLY A 263 -16.11 7.66 6.71
C GLY A 263 -15.92 9.05 7.30
N LYS A 264 -14.77 9.25 7.95
CA LYS A 264 -14.44 10.52 8.63
C LYS A 264 -14.13 11.66 7.65
N ILE A 265 -13.66 11.36 6.44
CA ILE A 265 -13.21 12.36 5.46
C ILE A 265 -14.37 13.33 5.14
N GLY A 266 -14.20 14.63 5.35
CA GLY A 266 -15.25 15.62 5.10
C GLY A 266 -16.27 15.83 6.25
N ARG A 267 -16.13 15.13 7.38
CA ARG A 267 -16.77 15.55 8.64
C ARG A 267 -15.88 16.60 9.31
N GLY A 268 -16.41 17.80 9.56
CA GLY A 268 -15.82 18.68 10.56
C GLY A 268 -15.90 18.00 11.92
N GLU A 269 -14.76 17.86 12.60
CA GLU A 269 -14.43 17.47 14.00
C GLU A 269 -15.28 16.46 14.81
N ASP A 270 -16.46 16.01 14.38
CA ASP A 270 -17.41 15.24 15.20
C ASP A 270 -17.57 13.77 14.70
N SER A 271 -16.55 12.92 14.91
CA SER A 271 -16.75 11.46 14.76
C SER A 271 -16.12 10.66 15.91
N ASP A 272 -16.99 9.89 16.59
CA ASP A 272 -16.77 9.05 17.79
C ASP A 272 -15.82 7.84 17.60
N THR A 273 -15.03 7.85 16.55
CA THR A 273 -14.06 6.78 16.24
C THR A 273 -12.73 6.93 17.00
N GLY A 274 -12.40 8.15 17.49
CA GLY A 274 -11.13 8.44 18.19
C GLY A 274 -10.93 7.67 19.48
N ALA A 275 -12.00 7.16 20.10
CA ALA A 275 -11.91 6.34 21.31
C ALA A 275 -11.19 5.00 21.09
N ARG A 276 -11.10 4.51 19.84
CA ARG A 276 -10.57 3.17 19.53
C ARG A 276 -9.04 3.12 19.48
N ALA A 277 -8.36 4.10 18.87
CA ALA A 277 -6.88 4.13 18.94
C ALA A 277 -6.38 4.48 20.34
N GLU A 278 -7.13 5.28 21.12
CA GLU A 278 -6.82 5.48 22.54
C GLU A 278 -6.84 4.17 23.34
N GLY A 279 -7.72 3.23 23.00
CA GLY A 279 -7.78 1.91 23.62
C GLY A 279 -6.55 1.06 23.31
N VAL A 280 -6.08 1.09 22.05
CA VAL A 280 -4.86 0.40 21.60
C VAL A 280 -3.63 0.97 22.34
N LEU A 281 -3.48 2.29 22.38
CA LEU A 281 -2.39 2.97 23.10
C LEU A 281 -2.41 2.74 24.62
N LYS A 282 -3.58 2.47 25.21
CA LYS A 282 -3.74 2.14 26.64
C LYS A 282 -3.36 0.69 26.93
N ASN A 283 -3.67 -0.25 26.03
CA ASN A 283 -3.32 -1.67 26.18
C ASN A 283 -1.83 -1.94 25.90
N GLY A 284 -1.22 -1.28 24.91
CA GLY A 284 0.23 -1.39 24.64
C GLY A 284 1.12 -0.87 25.79
N LYS A 285 0.61 0.05 26.62
CA LYS A 285 1.29 0.51 27.85
C LYS A 285 1.14 -0.44 29.04
N ALA A 286 0.11 -1.27 29.07
CA ALA A 286 -0.12 -2.22 30.16
C ALA A 286 0.82 -3.43 30.07
N GLU A 287 1.24 -3.84 28.87
CA GLU A 287 2.16 -4.96 28.67
C GLU A 287 3.65 -4.58 28.82
N GLY A 288 3.97 -3.28 28.92
CA GLY A 288 5.34 -2.78 29.08
C GLY A 288 5.82 -2.57 30.51
N VAL A 289 5.02 -2.89 31.54
CA VAL A 289 5.38 -2.70 32.95
C VAL A 289 5.08 -3.96 33.77
N THR A 290 5.73 -5.07 33.43
CA THR A 290 6.09 -6.11 34.42
C THR A 290 7.24 -6.97 33.90
N SER A 291 8.47 -6.60 34.20
CA SER A 291 9.54 -7.54 34.55
C SER A 291 10.71 -6.77 35.14
N ASN A 292 10.88 -6.91 36.45
CA ASN A 292 12.14 -6.68 37.18
C ASN A 292 13.24 -7.61 36.69
#